data_AF-A0A4R1PUY4-F1
#
_entry.id   AF-A0A4R1PUY4-F1
#
_cell.length_a   1.000
_cell.length_b   1.000
_cell.length_c   1.000
_cell.angle_alpha   90.00
_cell.angle_beta   90.00
_cell.angle_gamma   90.00
#
_symmetry.space_group_name_H-M   'P 1'
#
loop_
_entity.id
_entity.type
_entity.pdbx_description
1 polymer ?
#
loop_
_entity_poly.entity_id
_entity_poly.type
_entity_poly.pdbx_seq_one_letter_code
_entity_poly.pdbx_strand_id
1 'polypeptide(L)' 'MTTCPVCGQRGIGKVGPDQFYCWDCCVEFIVQGSSTKIFNVEPDGTLTLYADPMESIMNLQEG' A
#
# COMPACT_ATOMS: atom_id res chain seq x y z
N MET A 1 -3.33 2.27 -16.47
CA MET A 1 -4.54 2.06 -15.66
C MET A 1 -4.05 1.50 -14.33
N THR A 2 -4.20 2.24 -13.23
CA THR A 2 -3.69 1.80 -11.93
C THR A 2 -4.55 0.64 -11.44
N THR A 3 -3.91 -0.47 -11.04
CA THR A 3 -4.56 -1.66 -10.48
C THR A 3 -3.96 -1.95 -9.12
N CYS A 4 -4.68 -2.68 -8.27
CA CYS A 4 -4.12 -3.10 -6.99
C CYS A 4 -2.86 -3.96 -7.23
N PRO A 5 -1.70 -3.62 -6.65
CA PRO A 5 -0.47 -4.41 -6.80
C PRO A 5 -0.55 -5.77 -6.08
N VAL A 6 -1.50 -5.94 -5.15
CA VAL A 6 -1.69 -7.18 -4.37
C VAL A 6 -2.58 -8.19 -5.09
N CYS A 7 -3.77 -7.78 -5.54
CA CYS A 7 -4.73 -8.69 -6.18
C CYS A 7 -4.90 -8.49 -7.70
N GLY A 8 -4.25 -7.49 -8.29
CA GLY A 8 -4.42 -7.13 -9.71
C GLY A 8 -5.80 -6.57 -10.08
N GLN A 9 -6.69 -6.36 -9.10
CA GLN A 9 -8.07 -5.93 -9.37
C GLN A 9 -8.19 -4.42 -9.60
N ARG A 10 -9.31 -4.02 -10.21
CA ARG A 10 -9.68 -2.61 -10.47
C ARG A 10 -10.54 -2.01 -9.35
N GLY A 11 -10.78 -2.75 -8.27
CA GLY A 11 -11.47 -2.30 -7.06
C GLY A 11 -10.60 -1.40 -6.18
N ILE A 12 -9.95 -0.40 -6.79
CA ILE A 12 -9.14 0.59 -6.10
C ILE A 12 -9.82 1.96 -6.18
N GLY A 13 -9.80 2.69 -5.07
CA GLY A 13 -10.21 4.09 -4.96
C GLY A 13 -9.00 4.99 -4.82
N LYS A 14 -9.06 6.20 -5.38
CA LYS A 14 -8.04 7.23 -5.14
C LYS A 14 -8.34 7.96 -3.83
N VAL A 15 -7.42 7.89 -2.88
CA VAL A 15 -7.54 8.55 -1.56
C VAL A 15 -6.68 9.81 -1.45
N GLY A 16 -5.60 9.90 -2.22
CA GLY A 16 -4.68 11.04 -2.21
C GLY A 16 -3.96 11.26 -3.54
N PRO A 17 -3.04 12.25 -3.61
CA PRO A 17 -2.15 12.40 -4.76
C PRO A 17 -1.25 11.17 -4.85
N ASP A 18 -1.36 10.44 -5.96
CA ASP A 18 -0.61 9.20 -6.22
C ASP A 18 -0.82 8.08 -5.18
N GLN A 19 -1.88 8.17 -4.37
CA GLN A 19 -2.22 7.23 -3.30
C GLN A 19 -3.59 6.60 -3.56
N PHE A 20 -3.66 5.28 -3.41
CA PHE A 20 -4.80 4.45 -3.76
C PHE A 20 -5.10 3.44 -2.66
N TYR A 21 -6.37 3.14 -2.46
CA TYR A 21 -6.84 2.16 -1.50
C TYR A 21 -7.60 1.05 -2.21
N CYS A 22 -7.30 -0.21 -1.90
CA CYS A 22 -8.01 -1.37 -2.43
C CYS A 22 -9.03 -1.88 -1.40
N TRP A 23 -10.30 -1.87 -1.79
CA TRP A 23 -11.40 -2.30 -0.90
C TRP A 23 -11.41 -3.81 -0.64
N ASP A 24 -10.90 -4.59 -1.59
CA ASP A 24 -10.89 -6.06 -1.53
C ASP A 24 -9.74 -6.59 -0.67
N CYS A 25 -8.57 -5.96 -0.77
CA CYS A 25 -7.38 -6.35 -0.02
C CYS A 25 -7.19 -5.60 1.29
N CYS A 26 -7.99 -4.55 1.55
CA CYS A 26 -7.78 -3.62 2.66
C CYS A 26 -6.34 -3.11 2.72
N VAL A 27 -5.76 -2.75 1.56
CA VAL A 27 -4.41 -2.18 1.48
C VAL A 27 -4.45 -0.80 0.86
N GLU A 28 -3.58 0.06 1.34
CA GLU A 28 -3.28 1.35 0.75
C GLU A 28 -1.91 1.31 0.08
N PHE A 29 -1.77 1.94 -1.08
CA PHE A 29 -0.50 2.00 -1.78
C PHE A 29 -0.25 3.34 -2.46
N ILE A 30 1.00 3.75 -2.47
CA ILE A 30 1.48 5.01 -3.04
C ILE A 30 2.38 4.69 -4.23
N VAL A 31 2.10 5.29 -5.38
CA VAL A 31 2.82 5.08 -6.64
C VAL A 31 3.63 6.33 -6.98
N GLN A 32 4.91 6.35 -6.62
CA GLN A 32 5.81 7.46 -6.94
C GLN A 32 6.83 7.05 -8.00
N GLY A 33 6.48 7.24 -9.28
CA GLY A 33 7.35 6.90 -10.40
C GLY A 33 7.68 5.41 -10.44
N SER A 34 8.92 5.06 -10.10
CA SER A 34 9.39 3.67 -10.05
C SER A 34 9.19 2.99 -8.68
N SER A 35 8.89 3.76 -7.63
CA SER A 35 8.76 3.23 -6.26
C SER A 35 7.29 3.10 -5.89
N THR A 36 6.89 1.90 -5.47
CA THR A 36 5.54 1.65 -4.93
C THR A 36 5.66 1.23 -3.48
N LYS A 37 5.00 1.96 -2.58
CA LYS A 37 4.88 1.56 -1.17
C LYS A 37 3.48 1.03 -0.92
N ILE A 38 3.36 -0.09 -0.21
CA ILE A 38 2.09 -0.73 0.12
C ILE A 38 1.99 -0.83 1.63
N PHE A 39 0.80 -0.57 2.16
CA PHE A 39 0.45 -0.57 3.57
C PHE A 39 -0.81 -1.41 3.78
N ASN A 40 -0.80 -2.32 4.75
CA ASN A 40 -1.99 -2.98 5.24
C ASN A 40 -2.80 -2.01 6.09
N VAL A 41 -4.10 -1.94 5.84
CA VAL A 41 -5.05 -1.22 6.68
C VAL A 41 -5.66 -2.21 7.66
N GLU A 42 -5.26 -2.10 8.91
CA GLU A 42 -5.81 -2.91 9.99
C GLU A 42 -7.29 -2.56 10.25
N PRO A 43 -8.07 -3.44 10.89
CA PRO A 43 -9.49 -3.19 11.17
C PRO A 43 -9.76 -1.92 11.99
N ASP A 44 -8.79 -1.51 12.81
CA ASP A 44 -8.82 -0.30 13.61
C ASP A 44 -8.44 0.97 12.80
N GLY A 45 -8.09 0.81 11.53
CA GLY A 45 -7.65 1.89 10.63
C GLY A 45 -6.15 2.21 10.72
N THR A 46 -5.39 1.46 11.53
CA THR A 46 -3.93 1.59 11.60
C THR A 46 -3.27 1.09 10.31
N LEU A 47 -2.26 1.82 9.83
CA LEU A 47 -1.48 1.42 8.66
C LEU A 47 -0.20 0.69 9.08
N THR A 48 -0.03 -0.54 8.60
CA THR A 48 1.20 -1.33 8.79
C THR A 48 1.90 -1.53 7.45
N LEU A 49 3.23 -1.62 7.43
CA LEU A 49 3.95 -1.86 6.17
C LEU A 49 3.53 -3.23 5.61
N TYR A 50 3.11 -3.26 4.35
CA TYR A 50 2.92 -4.51 3.63
C TYR A 50 4.31 -5.10 3.40
N ALA A 51 4.69 -6.05 4.25
CA ALA A 51 5.94 -6.78 4.10
C ALA A 51 5.81 -7.68 2.87
N ASP A 52 6.30 -7.22 1.72
CA ASP A 52 6.63 -8.12 0.64
C ASP A 52 7.72 -9.09 1.15
N PRO A 53 7.63 -10.41 0.86
CA PRO A 53 8.60 -11.40 1.34
C PRO A 53 10.06 -11.10 0.96
N MET A 54 10.33 -10.07 0.13
CA MET A 54 11.69 -9.70 -0.28
C MET A 54 12.18 -8.31 0.12
N GLU A 55 11.40 -7.46 0.79
CA GLU A 55 11.85 -6.11 1.18
C GLU A 55 11.82 -5.88 2.69
N SER A 56 12.54 -6.75 3.41
CA SER A 56 13.04 -6.45 4.74
C SER A 56 14.24 -5.51 4.63
N ILE A 57 13.99 -4.23 4.34
CA ILE A 57 14.89 -3.16 4.74
C ILE A 57 14.10 -2.22 5.64
N MET A 58 14.18 -2.56 6.92
CA MET A 58 13.72 -1.79 8.06
C MET A 58 14.22 -0.35 7.91
N ASN A 59 13.35 0.58 7.53
CA ASN A 59 13.57 1.98 7.89
C ASN A 59 13.20 2.11 9.37
N LEU A 60 14.20 1.84 10.21
CA LEU A 60 14.27 2.36 11.57
C LEU A 60 14.18 3.89 11.50
N GLN A 61 13.01 4.41 11.80
CA GLN A 61 12.86 5.71 12.45
C GLN A 61 11.82 5.42 13.53
N GLU A 62 12.06 5.67 14.80
CA GLU A 62 12.55 6.93 15.35
C GLU A 62 13.37 6.63 16.62
N GLY A 63 14.48 7.36 16.80
CA GLY A 63 15.23 7.40 18.06
C GLY A 63 14.58 8.34 19.07
#